data_AF-A0A973G8J0-F1
#
_entry.id   AF-A0A973G8J0-F1
#
_cell.length_a   1.000
_cell.length_b   1.000
_cell.length_c   1.000
_cell.angle_alpha   90.00
_cell.angle_beta   90.00
_cell.angle_gamma   90.00
#
_symmetry.space_group_name_H-M   'P 1'
#
loop_
_entity.id
_entity.type
_entity.pdbx_description
1 polymer ?
#
loop_
_entity_poly.entity_id
_entity_poly.type
_entity_poly.pdbx_seq_one_letter_code
_entity_poly.pdbx_strand_id
1 'polypeptide(L)'
;MDTHTARAHRRTLAAVVVAALGATTLAACGGDAGASEAGENPTITQFYHQYGEEGVQEAVTAWPADNGSENVDVQWVTGDYGKRITALLLAGAGIDLFENNVIDVASAREGKYADLTALIEPIADQFNPTALKAVTIDGKYYGVPMIADSQLLLYRPSMFAEAGVEVPTTWEEFVAATRALTTDDHKGAFLGNDGGAAVIASNGAAAAGTGVMNDDQTE
;
A
#
# COMPACT_ATOMS: atom_id res chain seq x y z
N MET A 1 -30.17 69.01 18.40
CA MET A 1 -30.20 70.30 19.09
C MET A 1 -29.33 70.14 20.32
N ASP A 2 -28.02 70.22 20.13
CA ASP A 2 -27.20 71.44 20.34
C ASP A 2 -26.96 71.64 21.84
N THR A 3 -25.76 71.76 22.41
CA THR A 3 -24.42 72.00 21.88
C THR A 3 -23.41 71.81 23.04
N HIS A 4 -22.24 71.27 22.71
CA HIS A 4 -20.89 71.50 23.25
C HIS A 4 -20.63 72.28 24.56
N THR A 5 -19.78 71.68 25.41
CA THR A 5 -18.60 72.32 26.08
C THR A 5 -17.52 71.22 26.28
N ALA A 6 -16.41 71.17 25.52
CA ALA A 6 -15.12 71.90 25.68
C ALA A 6 -14.38 71.51 26.99
N ARG A 7 -13.07 71.23 27.09
CA ARG A 7 -11.89 71.23 26.19
C ARG A 7 -10.68 70.65 26.98
N ALA A 8 -9.71 70.06 26.28
CA ALA A 8 -8.25 70.11 26.51
C ALA A 8 -7.64 69.52 27.81
N HIS A 9 -6.37 69.07 27.88
CA HIS A 9 -5.35 68.48 27.00
C HIS A 9 -4.09 68.36 27.90
N ARG A 10 -3.16 67.44 27.56
CA ARG A 10 -1.73 67.36 27.99
C ARG A 10 -1.53 66.73 29.39
N ARG A 11 -0.55 65.84 29.64
CA ARG A 11 0.80 65.75 29.08
C ARG A 11 1.54 64.48 29.56
N THR A 12 2.33 63.90 28.66
CA THR A 12 3.65 63.22 28.84
C THR A 12 3.76 61.76 29.35
N LEU A 13 4.48 60.98 28.52
CA LEU A 13 5.13 59.71 28.79
C LEU A 13 6.11 59.77 29.98
N ALA A 14 6.21 58.67 30.73
CA ALA A 14 7.48 58.14 31.21
C ALA A 14 7.33 56.63 31.46
N ALA A 15 8.05 55.83 30.69
CA ALA A 15 8.26 54.41 30.94
C ALA A 15 9.42 54.25 31.94
N VAL A 16 9.24 53.43 32.98
CA VAL A 16 10.36 52.74 33.64
C VAL A 16 9.91 51.33 34.02
N VAL A 17 10.72 50.39 33.54
CA VAL A 17 10.71 48.95 33.70
C VAL A 17 11.03 48.55 35.14
N VAL A 18 10.28 47.60 35.72
CA VAL A 18 10.80 46.66 36.71
C VAL A 18 10.29 45.27 36.35
N ALA A 19 11.22 44.43 35.93
CA ALA A 19 11.03 42.99 35.79
C ALA A 19 11.03 42.35 37.19
N ALA A 20 10.05 41.50 37.47
CA ALA A 20 10.15 40.49 38.52
C ALA A 20 9.37 39.25 38.07
N LEU A 21 10.11 38.14 38.00
CA LEU A 21 9.67 36.81 37.61
C LEU A 21 8.51 36.32 38.48
N GLY A 22 7.53 35.70 37.84
CA GLY A 22 6.48 34.93 38.51
C GLY A 22 5.79 34.03 37.49
N ALA A 23 6.25 32.79 37.38
CA ALA A 23 5.66 31.78 36.53
C ALA A 23 4.25 31.41 37.02
N THR A 24 3.23 31.74 36.22
CA THR A 24 1.92 31.07 36.22
C THR A 24 1.42 30.99 34.78
N THR A 25 1.97 30.08 33.98
CA THR A 25 1.40 29.74 32.67
C THR A 25 0.19 28.83 32.88
N LEU A 26 -0.98 29.47 32.97
CA LEU A 26 -2.24 28.90 32.55
C LEU A 26 -2.25 28.85 31.01
N ALA A 27 -2.45 27.65 30.47
CA ALA A 27 -2.98 27.30 29.14
C ALA A 27 -2.41 27.99 27.88
N ALA A 28 -1.80 27.18 27.01
CA ALA A 28 -1.97 27.35 25.57
C ALA A 28 -1.84 25.99 24.86
N CYS A 29 -2.96 25.44 24.42
CA CYS A 29 -2.98 24.61 23.23
C CYS A 29 -2.46 25.48 22.07
N GLY A 30 -1.30 25.11 21.53
CA GLY A 30 -0.69 25.77 20.38
C GLY A 30 0.45 24.89 19.91
N GLY A 31 0.29 24.30 18.73
CA GLY A 31 1.23 23.33 18.18
C GLY A 31 2.65 23.88 18.10
N ASP A 32 3.57 23.05 18.57
CA ASP A 32 4.93 23.01 18.08
C ASP A 32 5.11 21.57 17.60
N ALA A 33 5.33 21.39 16.30
CA ALA A 33 5.80 20.13 15.75
C ALA A 33 7.25 19.96 16.22
N GLY A 34 7.41 19.68 17.51
CA GLY A 34 8.65 19.18 18.05
C GLY A 34 8.90 17.85 17.36
N ALA A 35 9.90 17.83 16.48
CA ALA A 35 10.52 16.58 16.10
C ALA A 35 10.95 15.91 17.39
N SER A 36 10.16 14.94 17.84
CA SER A 36 10.56 14.01 18.88
C SER A 36 11.90 13.45 18.42
N GLU A 37 12.96 13.65 19.21
CA GLU A 37 14.19 12.88 19.03
C GLU A 37 13.76 11.42 19.00
N ALA A 38 13.86 10.79 17.83
CA ALA A 38 13.67 9.37 17.70
C ALA A 38 14.68 8.73 18.66
N GLY A 39 14.18 7.95 19.63
CA GLY A 39 15.05 7.14 20.47
C GLY A 39 15.97 6.30 19.60
N GLU A 40 17.09 5.83 20.15
CA GLU A 40 18.16 5.10 19.43
C GLU A 40 17.67 3.89 18.61
N ASN A 41 16.40 3.47 18.75
CA ASN A 41 15.76 2.50 17.86
C ASN A 41 14.24 2.78 17.74
N PRO A 42 13.77 3.53 16.72
CA PRO A 42 12.34 3.77 16.54
C PRO A 42 11.59 2.47 16.20
N THR A 43 10.35 2.37 16.67
CA THR A 43 9.46 1.26 16.32
C THR A 43 9.10 1.33 14.84
N ILE A 44 9.19 0.19 14.15
CA ILE A 44 8.77 0.01 12.75
C ILE A 44 7.48 -0.82 12.78
N THR A 45 6.37 -0.26 12.29
CA THR A 45 5.11 -1.00 12.18
C THR A 45 4.98 -1.66 10.81
N GLN A 46 4.95 -2.99 10.79
CA GLN A 46 4.86 -3.79 9.59
C GLN A 46 3.53 -4.54 9.48
N PHE A 47 2.85 -4.41 8.35
CA PHE A 47 1.52 -4.99 8.11
C PHE A 47 1.55 -6.18 7.15
N TYR A 48 1.01 -7.31 7.61
CA TYR A 48 0.80 -8.52 6.82
C TYR A 48 -0.70 -8.75 6.61
N HIS A 49 -1.08 -9.17 5.41
CA HIS A 49 -2.43 -9.68 5.16
C HIS A 49 -2.56 -11.13 5.62
N GLN A 50 -3.81 -11.56 5.79
CA GLN A 50 -4.10 -12.93 6.17
C GLN A 50 -3.76 -13.90 5.03
N TYR A 51 -2.65 -14.61 5.19
CA TYR A 51 -2.33 -15.82 4.44
C TYR A 51 -3.17 -17.01 4.92
N GLY A 52 -3.42 -17.96 4.02
CA GLY A 52 -4.23 -19.16 4.30
C GLY A 52 -3.42 -20.36 4.77
N GLU A 53 -2.11 -20.28 4.60
CA GLU A 53 -1.14 -21.33 4.91
C GLU A 53 -0.90 -21.44 6.43
N GLU A 54 -0.87 -22.67 6.92
CA GLU A 54 -0.61 -22.97 8.34
C GLU A 54 0.80 -22.52 8.75
N GLY A 55 0.91 -21.86 9.91
CA GLY A 55 2.19 -21.45 10.49
C GLY A 55 2.72 -20.09 10.03
N VAL A 56 2.13 -19.45 9.02
CA VAL A 56 2.64 -18.18 8.49
C VAL A 56 2.49 -17.06 9.52
N GLN A 57 1.32 -16.95 10.16
CA GLN A 57 1.08 -15.91 11.17
C GLN A 57 2.08 -16.04 12.33
N GLU A 58 2.28 -17.26 12.82
CA GLU A 58 3.23 -17.55 13.89
C GLU A 58 4.66 -17.18 13.48
N ALA A 59 5.07 -17.55 12.26
CA ALA A 59 6.41 -17.28 11.76
C ALA A 59 6.69 -15.77 11.64
N VAL A 60 5.79 -15.00 11.03
CA VAL A 60 6.00 -13.54 10.87
C VAL A 60 5.94 -12.81 12.21
N THR A 61 5.13 -13.29 13.16
CA THR A 61 5.04 -12.69 14.50
C THR A 61 6.27 -13.02 15.34
N ALA A 62 6.89 -14.19 15.18
CA ALA A 62 8.09 -14.58 15.90
C ALA A 62 9.38 -13.96 15.32
N TRP A 63 9.38 -13.64 14.03
CA TRP A 63 10.57 -13.15 13.30
C TRP A 63 11.30 -11.99 14.01
N PRO A 64 10.64 -10.94 14.53
CA PRO A 64 11.33 -9.85 15.23
C PRO A 64 12.19 -10.33 16.40
N ALA A 65 11.65 -11.21 17.25
CA ALA A 65 12.36 -11.73 18.42
C ALA A 65 13.51 -12.67 18.00
N ASP A 66 13.26 -13.56 17.02
CA ASP A 66 14.23 -14.55 16.57
C ASP A 66 15.42 -13.93 15.82
N ASN A 67 15.26 -12.71 15.29
CA ASN A 67 16.27 -12.00 14.48
C ASN A 67 16.80 -10.72 15.15
N GLY A 68 16.55 -10.52 16.45
CA GLY A 68 17.06 -9.35 17.19
C GLY A 68 16.52 -8.01 16.71
N SER A 69 15.33 -8.01 16.11
CA SER A 69 14.62 -6.84 15.57
C SER A 69 13.44 -6.45 16.46
N GLU A 70 13.66 -6.35 17.78
CA GLU A 70 12.60 -6.11 18.78
C GLU A 70 11.84 -4.79 18.60
N ASN A 71 12.36 -3.87 17.79
CA ASN A 71 11.67 -2.64 17.42
C ASN A 71 10.66 -2.82 16.27
N VAL A 72 10.54 -4.00 15.67
CA VAL A 72 9.52 -4.27 14.64
C VAL A 72 8.23 -4.74 15.29
N ASP A 73 7.16 -3.98 15.10
CA ASP A 73 5.79 -4.29 15.52
C ASP A 73 5.01 -4.87 14.35
N VAL A 74 4.72 -6.18 14.41
CA VAL A 74 4.03 -6.92 13.34
C VAL A 74 2.51 -6.88 13.56
N GLN A 75 1.81 -6.35 12.55
CA GLN A 75 0.36 -6.22 12.51
C GLN A 75 -0.23 -7.23 11.52
N TRP A 76 -0.87 -8.29 12.05
CA TRP A 76 -1.62 -9.27 11.25
C TRP A 76 -3.04 -8.78 10.98
N VAL A 77 -3.37 -8.55 9.71
CA VAL A 77 -4.67 -7.99 9.32
C VAL A 77 -5.54 -9.05 8.67
N THR A 78 -6.68 -9.29 9.30
CA THR A 78 -7.76 -10.11 8.75
C THR A 78 -8.79 -9.23 8.03
N GLY A 79 -9.51 -9.83 7.08
CA GLY A 79 -10.54 -9.12 6.31
C GLY A 79 -9.97 -8.27 5.16
N ASP A 80 -10.50 -7.06 5.00
CA ASP A 80 -10.18 -6.20 3.84
C ASP A 80 -8.85 -5.45 4.05
N TYR A 81 -7.75 -6.13 3.73
CA TYR A 81 -6.39 -5.61 3.84
C TYR A 81 -6.20 -4.31 3.03
N GLY A 82 -6.56 -4.34 1.74
CA GLY A 82 -6.33 -3.21 0.83
C GLY A 82 -7.00 -1.92 1.29
N LYS A 83 -8.25 -1.98 1.79
CA LYS A 83 -8.92 -0.81 2.38
C LYS A 83 -8.20 -0.28 3.61
N ARG A 84 -7.68 -1.17 4.47
CA ARG A 84 -6.95 -0.77 5.68
C ARG A 84 -5.66 -0.05 5.33
N ILE A 85 -4.87 -0.60 4.41
CA ILE A 85 -3.62 0.02 3.94
C ILE A 85 -3.90 1.38 3.29
N THR A 86 -4.90 1.44 2.40
CA THR A 86 -5.29 2.71 1.75
C THR A 86 -5.65 3.79 2.78
N ALA A 87 -6.41 3.44 3.82
CA ALA A 87 -6.77 4.40 4.87
C ALA A 87 -5.56 4.89 5.68
N LEU A 88 -4.60 4.01 5.99
CA LEU A 88 -3.37 4.37 6.71
C LEU A 88 -2.46 5.26 5.85
N LEU A 89 -2.30 4.95 4.56
CA LEU A 89 -1.55 5.78 3.62
C LEU A 89 -2.17 7.17 3.46
N LEU A 90 -3.51 7.27 3.39
CA LEU A 90 -4.21 8.56 3.35
C LEU A 90 -4.07 9.35 4.65
N ALA A 91 -4.00 8.68 5.80
CA ALA A 91 -3.76 9.31 7.09
C ALA A 91 -2.30 9.77 7.26
N GLY A 92 -1.37 9.19 6.50
CA GLY A 92 0.06 9.51 6.54
C GLY A 92 0.77 9.07 7.83
N ALA A 93 0.19 8.14 8.59
CA ALA A 93 0.75 7.66 9.85
C ALA A 93 0.28 6.24 10.17
N GLY A 94 1.05 5.55 11.02
CA GLY A 94 0.67 4.23 11.58
C GLY A 94 0.97 3.06 10.66
N ILE A 95 1.83 3.25 9.65
CA ILE A 95 2.32 2.19 8.77
C ILE A 95 3.70 2.56 8.23
N ASP A 96 4.66 1.65 8.34
CA ASP A 96 6.03 1.84 7.83
C ASP A 96 6.33 0.84 6.70
N LEU A 97 5.94 -0.42 6.89
CA LEU A 97 6.14 -1.49 5.92
C LEU A 97 4.82 -2.26 5.70
N PHE A 98 4.50 -2.56 4.45
CA PHE A 98 3.28 -3.25 4.09
C PHE A 98 3.45 -4.00 2.77
N GLU A 99 2.59 -4.98 2.57
CA GLU A 99 2.51 -5.74 1.34
C GLU A 99 1.66 -4.98 0.33
N ASN A 100 2.09 -5.03 -0.94
CA ASN A 100 1.36 -4.39 -2.00
C ASN A 100 1.48 -5.22 -3.27
N ASN A 101 0.35 -5.42 -3.95
CA ASN A 101 0.29 -6.20 -5.19
C ASN A 101 0.78 -5.40 -6.40
N VAL A 102 0.65 -4.06 -6.36
CA VAL A 102 1.04 -3.17 -7.47
C VAL A 102 1.59 -1.86 -6.92
N ILE A 103 2.79 -1.46 -7.37
CA ILE A 103 3.31 -0.12 -7.12
C ILE A 103 2.57 0.88 -8.01
N ASP A 104 1.74 1.72 -7.39
CA ASP A 104 1.08 2.82 -8.09
C ASP A 104 2.11 3.89 -8.50
N VAL A 105 2.25 4.10 -9.81
CA VAL A 105 3.26 4.98 -10.42
C VAL A 105 3.08 6.44 -9.97
N ALA A 106 1.84 6.92 -9.94
CA ALA A 106 1.54 8.28 -9.51
C ALA A 106 1.96 8.50 -8.06
N SER A 107 1.61 7.56 -7.17
CA SER A 107 2.01 7.59 -5.76
C SER A 107 3.52 7.53 -5.57
N ALA A 108 4.24 6.72 -6.37
CA ALA A 108 5.70 6.69 -6.37
C ALA A 108 6.30 8.06 -6.74
N ARG A 109 5.79 8.69 -7.81
CA ARG A 109 6.22 10.03 -8.29
C ARG A 109 5.85 11.15 -7.31
N GLU A 110 4.74 11.01 -6.59
CA GLU A 110 4.31 11.93 -5.52
C GLU A 110 5.08 11.75 -4.21
N GLY A 111 5.97 10.75 -4.12
CA GLY A 111 6.79 10.48 -2.94
C GLY A 111 6.03 9.80 -1.79
N LYS A 112 4.90 9.13 -2.09
CA LYS A 112 4.14 8.34 -1.10
C LYS A 112 4.81 7.00 -0.77
N TYR A 113 5.72 6.54 -1.63
CA TYR A 113 6.57 5.38 -1.38
C TYR A 113 8.03 5.81 -1.23
N ALA A 114 8.75 5.18 -0.32
CA ALA A 114 10.18 5.43 -0.13
C ALA A 114 10.97 4.93 -1.34
N ASP A 115 11.99 5.70 -1.74
CA ASP A 115 13.00 5.27 -2.71
C ASP A 115 13.94 4.26 -2.01
N LEU A 116 13.82 2.98 -2.37
CA LEU A 116 14.59 1.88 -1.79
C LEU A 116 15.86 1.56 -2.60
N THR A 117 16.24 2.41 -3.56
CA THR A 117 17.29 2.10 -4.52
C THR A 117 18.62 1.75 -3.85
N ALA A 118 19.02 2.54 -2.85
CA ALA A 118 20.27 2.30 -2.10
C ALA A 118 20.27 0.97 -1.32
N LEU A 119 19.10 0.44 -0.96
CA LEU A 119 18.96 -0.84 -0.26
C LEU A 119 18.93 -2.03 -1.23
N ILE A 120 18.32 -1.86 -2.39
CA ILE A 120 18.07 -2.96 -3.34
C ILE A 120 19.20 -3.12 -4.34
N GLU A 121 19.82 -2.04 -4.85
CA GLU A 121 20.92 -2.14 -5.83
C GLU A 121 22.03 -3.13 -5.43
N PRO A 122 22.52 -3.14 -4.17
CA PRO A 122 23.59 -4.07 -3.77
C PRO A 122 23.21 -5.54 -3.78
N ILE A 123 21.92 -5.86 -3.80
CA ILE A 123 21.37 -7.23 -3.73
C ILE A 123 20.47 -7.54 -4.93
N ALA A 124 20.46 -6.70 -5.96
CA ALA A 124 19.55 -6.82 -7.10
C ALA A 124 19.75 -8.15 -7.86
N ASP A 125 20.97 -8.70 -7.85
CA ASP A 125 21.29 -9.98 -8.48
C ASP A 125 20.67 -11.19 -7.77
N GLN A 126 20.13 -11.03 -6.56
CA GLN A 126 19.41 -12.06 -5.82
C GLN A 126 17.94 -12.18 -6.25
N PHE A 127 17.43 -11.21 -7.01
CA PHE A 127 16.03 -11.17 -7.41
C PHE A 127 15.84 -11.54 -8.89
N ASN A 128 14.64 -12.03 -9.21
CA ASN A 128 14.24 -12.21 -10.60
C ASN A 128 14.15 -10.83 -11.30
N PRO A 129 14.78 -10.64 -12.48
CA PRO A 129 14.76 -9.35 -13.18
C PRO A 129 13.36 -8.84 -13.52
N THR A 130 12.41 -9.73 -13.84
CA THR A 130 11.01 -9.36 -14.11
C THR A 130 10.33 -8.84 -12.85
N ALA A 131 10.61 -9.44 -11.70
CA ALA A 131 10.05 -9.01 -10.43
C ALA A 131 10.63 -7.64 -10.00
N LEU A 132 11.93 -7.41 -10.22
CA LEU A 132 12.53 -6.10 -10.01
C LEU A 132 11.92 -5.04 -10.94
N LYS A 133 11.74 -5.34 -12.22
CA LYS A 133 11.09 -4.41 -13.17
C LYS A 133 9.71 -3.96 -12.69
N ALA A 134 8.93 -4.87 -12.08
CA ALA A 134 7.58 -4.56 -11.60
C ALA A 134 7.54 -3.54 -10.44
N VAL A 135 8.65 -3.38 -9.71
CA VAL A 135 8.80 -2.41 -8.61
C VAL A 135 9.69 -1.22 -8.98
N THR A 136 10.16 -1.16 -10.24
CA THR A 136 11.01 -0.07 -10.75
C THR A 136 10.17 0.98 -11.46
N ILE A 137 10.17 2.21 -10.93
CA ILE A 137 9.54 3.36 -11.57
C ILE A 137 10.61 4.42 -11.83
N ASP A 138 10.71 4.91 -13.07
CA ASP A 138 11.69 5.94 -13.48
C ASP A 138 13.15 5.61 -13.06
N GLY A 139 13.52 4.33 -13.08
CA GLY A 139 14.87 3.84 -12.72
C GLY A 139 15.14 3.67 -11.22
N LYS A 140 14.12 3.82 -10.36
CA LYS A 140 14.23 3.66 -8.90
C LYS A 140 13.38 2.51 -8.39
N TYR A 141 13.84 1.82 -7.35
CA TYR A 141 13.08 0.74 -6.72
C TYR A 141 12.15 1.28 -5.62
N TYR A 142 10.86 0.95 -5.70
CA TYR A 142 9.83 1.39 -4.75
C TYR A 142 9.18 0.24 -3.96
N GLY A 143 9.73 -0.97 -4.08
CA GLY A 143 9.27 -2.15 -3.35
C GLY A 143 10.33 -3.24 -3.35
N VAL A 144 10.24 -4.16 -2.40
CA VAL A 144 11.08 -5.36 -2.35
C VAL A 144 10.24 -6.53 -2.88
N PRO A 145 10.64 -7.21 -3.97
CA PRO A 145 9.90 -8.37 -4.44
C PRO A 145 9.90 -9.49 -3.39
N MET A 146 8.71 -9.98 -3.03
CA MET A 146 8.55 -11.00 -1.99
C MET A 146 7.96 -12.30 -2.52
N ILE A 147 6.84 -12.21 -3.25
CA ILE A 147 6.10 -13.36 -3.80
C ILE A 147 5.75 -13.05 -5.25
N ALA A 148 5.78 -14.08 -6.10
CA ALA A 148 5.29 -14.02 -7.47
C ALA A 148 4.12 -14.99 -7.64
N ASP A 149 2.92 -14.45 -7.74
CA ASP A 149 1.72 -15.24 -8.00
C ASP A 149 1.53 -15.44 -9.51
N SER A 150 1.36 -16.70 -9.91
CA SER A 150 1.11 -17.05 -11.31
C SER A 150 -0.35 -17.43 -11.52
N GLN A 151 -0.98 -16.84 -12.52
CA GLN A 151 -2.32 -17.25 -12.94
C GLN A 151 -2.23 -18.54 -13.76
N LEU A 152 -3.00 -19.55 -13.36
CA LEU A 152 -3.02 -20.87 -13.97
C LEU A 152 -4.46 -21.28 -14.31
N LEU A 153 -4.64 -21.96 -15.44
CA LEU A 153 -5.89 -22.67 -15.73
C LEU A 153 -5.87 -24.03 -15.03
N LEU A 154 -6.58 -24.12 -13.91
CA LEU A 154 -6.87 -25.38 -13.24
C LEU A 154 -8.18 -25.96 -13.81
N TYR A 155 -8.15 -27.21 -14.26
CA TYR A 155 -9.32 -27.85 -14.86
C TYR A 155 -9.47 -29.31 -14.40
N ARG A 156 -10.68 -29.87 -14.58
CA ARG A 156 -10.97 -31.28 -14.30
C ARG A 156 -10.97 -32.09 -15.60
N PRO A 157 -9.96 -32.95 -15.84
CA PRO A 157 -9.84 -33.68 -17.11
C PRO A 157 -11.06 -34.54 -17.45
N SER A 158 -11.72 -35.13 -16.45
CA SER A 158 -12.90 -35.96 -16.68
C SER A 158 -14.08 -35.19 -17.26
N MET A 159 -14.30 -33.93 -16.85
CA MET A 159 -15.39 -33.10 -17.38
C MET A 159 -15.11 -32.66 -18.81
N PHE A 160 -13.84 -32.36 -19.12
CA PHE A 160 -13.41 -32.03 -20.49
C PHE A 160 -13.61 -33.22 -21.42
N ALA A 161 -13.19 -34.42 -21.00
CA ALA A 161 -13.39 -35.65 -21.76
C ALA A 161 -14.89 -35.98 -21.95
N GLU A 162 -15.72 -35.83 -20.92
CA GLU A 162 -17.16 -36.06 -21.00
C GLU A 162 -17.87 -35.08 -21.95
N ALA A 163 -17.47 -33.81 -21.94
CA ALA A 163 -18.01 -32.79 -22.83
C ALA A 163 -17.41 -32.82 -24.26
N GLY A 164 -16.36 -33.61 -24.49
CA GLY A 164 -15.65 -33.65 -25.78
C GLY A 164 -14.92 -32.34 -26.11
N VAL A 165 -14.38 -31.67 -25.09
CA VAL A 165 -13.72 -30.36 -25.20
C VAL A 165 -12.22 -30.49 -24.97
N GLU A 166 -11.41 -29.86 -25.82
CA GLU A 166 -9.96 -29.77 -25.66
C GLU A 166 -9.56 -28.69 -24.64
N VAL A 167 -8.35 -28.80 -24.08
CA VAL A 167 -7.82 -27.78 -23.17
C VAL A 167 -7.60 -26.47 -23.94
N PRO A 168 -8.25 -25.35 -23.55
CA PRO A 168 -8.17 -24.11 -24.30
C PRO A 168 -6.78 -23.48 -24.19
N THR A 169 -6.30 -22.95 -25.32
CA THR A 169 -5.04 -22.22 -25.45
C THR A 169 -5.26 -20.75 -25.81
N THR A 170 -6.47 -20.39 -26.21
CA THR A 170 -6.89 -19.01 -26.51
C THR A 170 -8.09 -18.60 -25.66
N TRP A 171 -8.36 -17.30 -25.61
CA TRP A 171 -9.51 -16.78 -24.87
C TRP A 171 -10.85 -17.23 -25.49
N GLU A 172 -10.92 -17.24 -26.83
CA GLU A 172 -12.09 -17.73 -27.57
C GLU A 172 -12.37 -19.20 -27.27
N GLU A 173 -11.32 -20.04 -27.26
CA GLU A 173 -11.43 -21.44 -26.86
C GLU A 173 -11.86 -21.58 -25.39
N PHE A 174 -11.32 -20.75 -24.50
CA PHE A 174 -11.70 -20.76 -23.08
C PHE A 174 -13.18 -20.42 -22.89
N VAL A 175 -13.70 -19.41 -23.58
CA VAL A 175 -15.13 -19.05 -23.56
C VAL A 175 -15.98 -20.17 -24.12
N ALA A 176 -15.55 -20.81 -25.22
CA ALA A 176 -16.27 -21.95 -25.81
C ALA A 176 -16.31 -23.15 -24.85
N ALA A 177 -15.17 -23.51 -24.24
CA ALA A 177 -15.06 -24.57 -23.26
C ALA A 177 -15.95 -24.29 -22.03
N THR A 178 -15.93 -23.06 -21.51
CA THR A 178 -16.76 -22.63 -20.39
C THR A 178 -18.25 -22.81 -20.67
N ARG A 179 -18.70 -22.49 -21.90
CA ARG A 179 -20.11 -22.67 -22.31
C ARG A 179 -20.47 -24.15 -22.41
N ALA A 180 -19.60 -24.97 -23.00
CA ALA A 180 -19.83 -26.41 -23.13
C ALA A 180 -19.86 -27.13 -21.77
N LEU A 181 -19.08 -26.66 -20.79
CA LEU A 181 -19.01 -27.20 -19.44
C LEU A 181 -20.05 -26.61 -18.48
N THR A 182 -20.93 -25.72 -18.94
CA THR A 182 -21.98 -25.15 -18.09
C THR A 182 -23.26 -25.98 -18.21
N THR A 183 -23.77 -26.44 -17.07
CA THR A 183 -25.05 -27.14 -16.96
C THR A 183 -25.96 -26.48 -15.92
N ASP A 184 -27.10 -27.11 -15.62
CA ASP A 184 -27.97 -26.70 -14.54
C ASP A 184 -27.34 -26.93 -13.15
N ASP A 185 -26.45 -27.93 -13.03
CA ASP A 185 -25.82 -28.32 -11.75
C ASP A 185 -24.51 -27.57 -11.46
N HIS A 186 -23.80 -27.10 -12.48
CA HIS A 186 -22.51 -26.44 -12.31
C HIS A 186 -22.21 -25.43 -13.42
N LYS A 187 -21.23 -24.55 -13.16
CA LYS A 187 -20.71 -23.57 -14.13
C LYS A 187 -19.37 -24.03 -14.67
N GLY A 188 -19.12 -23.77 -15.95
CA GLY A 188 -17.92 -24.21 -16.64
C GLY A 188 -16.65 -23.42 -16.30
N ALA A 189 -16.77 -22.31 -15.57
CA ALA A 189 -15.63 -21.52 -15.11
C ALA A 189 -15.90 -20.85 -13.76
N PHE A 190 -14.83 -20.72 -12.99
CA PHE A 190 -14.75 -19.88 -11.81
C PHE A 190 -13.56 -18.94 -12.00
N LEU A 191 -13.80 -17.63 -12.00
CA LEU A 191 -12.78 -16.62 -12.29
C LEU A 191 -12.30 -15.88 -11.03
N GLY A 192 -12.62 -16.39 -9.84
CA GLY A 192 -12.30 -15.73 -8.58
C GLY A 192 -13.54 -15.21 -7.86
N ASN A 193 -13.33 -14.82 -6.60
CA ASN A 193 -14.34 -14.28 -5.70
C ASN A 193 -14.83 -12.87 -6.07
N ASP A 194 -14.04 -12.13 -6.85
CA ASP A 194 -14.38 -10.82 -7.41
C ASP A 194 -15.11 -10.90 -8.77
N GLY A 195 -15.45 -12.11 -9.21
CA GLY A 195 -16.09 -12.34 -10.51
C GLY A 195 -15.13 -12.28 -11.70
N GLY A 196 -13.81 -12.32 -11.45
CA GLY A 196 -12.80 -12.29 -12.49
C GLY A 196 -12.32 -10.90 -12.87
N ALA A 197 -12.62 -9.87 -12.08
CA ALA A 197 -12.14 -8.53 -12.39
C ALA A 197 -10.60 -8.49 -12.50
N ALA A 198 -9.89 -9.10 -11.53
CA ALA A 198 -8.44 -9.20 -11.58
C ALA A 198 -7.94 -10.09 -12.74
N VAL A 199 -8.55 -11.27 -12.94
CA VAL A 199 -8.14 -12.24 -13.97
C VAL A 199 -8.36 -11.72 -15.38
N ILE A 200 -9.49 -11.05 -15.62
CA ILE A 200 -9.87 -10.51 -16.92
C ILE A 200 -9.07 -9.24 -17.24
N ALA A 201 -8.83 -8.37 -16.26
CA ALA A 201 -8.07 -7.14 -16.49
C ALA A 201 -6.63 -7.45 -16.96
N SER A 202 -5.92 -8.35 -16.27
CA SER A 202 -4.53 -8.69 -16.62
C SER A 202 -4.44 -9.57 -17.86
N ASN A 203 -5.19 -10.68 -17.92
CA ASN A 203 -5.09 -11.62 -19.05
C ASN A 203 -5.79 -11.12 -20.29
N GLY A 204 -6.86 -10.32 -20.15
CA GLY A 204 -7.54 -9.71 -21.28
C GLY A 204 -6.66 -8.67 -21.96
N ALA A 205 -5.97 -7.82 -21.19
CA ALA A 205 -4.99 -6.89 -21.74
C ALA A 205 -3.86 -7.65 -22.47
N ALA A 206 -3.31 -8.70 -21.84
CA ALA A 206 -2.27 -9.54 -22.43
C ALA A 206 -2.74 -10.24 -23.72
N ALA A 207 -3.95 -10.82 -23.72
CA ALA A 207 -4.54 -11.46 -24.88
C ALA A 207 -4.82 -10.46 -26.03
N ALA A 208 -5.09 -9.20 -25.70
CA ALA A 208 -5.19 -8.10 -26.67
C ALA A 208 -3.81 -7.59 -27.16
N GLY A 209 -2.71 -8.19 -26.71
CA GLY A 209 -1.34 -7.80 -27.06
C GLY A 209 -0.85 -6.55 -26.33
N THR A 210 -1.45 -6.22 -25.19
CA THR A 210 -1.16 -5.04 -24.36
C THR A 210 -0.80 -5.45 -22.93
N GLY A 211 -0.19 -4.55 -22.17
CA GLY A 211 -0.02 -4.71 -20.72
C GLY A 211 -1.08 -3.92 -19.96
N VAL A 212 -1.16 -4.16 -18.64
CA VAL A 212 -1.88 -3.26 -17.72
C VAL A 212 -1.17 -1.90 -17.60
N MET A 213 0.11 -1.86 -17.98
CA MET A 213 0.94 -0.66 -18.03
C MET A 213 1.72 -0.63 -19.35
N ASN A 214 1.82 0.53 -19.97
CA ASN A 214 2.66 0.76 -21.14
C ASN A 214 4.16 0.84 -20.81
N ASP A 215 5.03 0.71 -21.81
CA ASP A 215 6.50 0.65 -21.61
C ASP A 215 7.08 1.95 -21.03
N ASP A 216 6.39 3.08 -21.19
CA ASP A 216 6.76 4.40 -20.67
C ASP A 216 6.16 4.75 -19.30
N GLN A 217 5.37 3.85 -18.71
CA GLN A 217 4.79 4.00 -17.37
C GLN A 217 3.95 5.30 -17.23
N THR A 218 3.14 5.61 -18.24
CA THR A 218 2.31 6.83 -18.30
C THR A 218 0.81 6.54 -18.33
N GLU A 219 0.40 5.35 -18.81
CA GLU A 219 -0.98 4.89 -18.90
C GLU A 219 -1.11 3.41 -18.53
#